data_AF-A0A0B7MNW6-F1
#
_entry.id   AF-A0A0B7MNW6-F1
#
_cell.length_a   1.000
_cell.length_b   1.000
_cell.length_c   1.000
_cell.angle_alpha   90.00
_cell.angle_beta   90.00
_cell.angle_gamma   90.00
#
_symmetry.space_group_name_H-M   'P 1'
#
loop_
_entity.id
_entity.type
_entity.pdbx_description
1 polymer ?
#
loop_
_entity_poly.entity_id
_entity_poly.type
_entity_poly.pdbx_seq_one_letter_code
_entity_poly.pdbx_strand_id
1 'polypeptide(L)'
;MGAQTSKVARKLPTKPRPETLKNTPKESPSTVGLMANTASEFKTEFIEEEGRDPQLHENLKSLGPVTVPPTITKMRTTDTMLKIMNQRKQAEEKELGWHTVSDENISIDSLFTLMEQRKRLQPGEIDKPEIRQALLQKYKIDEPTLSILLKYYNTMAIMPPAIDDKEERRMGVWVMDKVDWESQVRQVDRRNAEIKKSRQEALKDNNQAMKQDKSKQDQALKDLFDESY
;
A
#
# COMPACT_ATOMS: atom_id res chain seq x y z
N MET A 1 9.62 -83.99 29.83
CA MET A 1 10.56 -84.43 28.78
C MET A 1 10.45 -83.43 27.63
N GLY A 2 11.56 -82.84 27.22
CA GLY A 2 11.65 -81.48 26.65
C GLY A 2 11.22 -81.26 25.20
N ALA A 3 10.81 -80.02 24.93
CA ALA A 3 10.56 -79.46 23.61
C ALA A 3 11.89 -78.98 22.98
N GLN A 4 12.25 -79.51 21.81
CA GLN A 4 13.33 -78.97 20.97
C GLN A 4 12.73 -78.08 19.87
N THR A 5 12.94 -76.77 20.00
CA THR A 5 12.66 -75.80 18.93
C THR A 5 13.93 -75.58 18.12
N SER A 6 13.97 -76.04 16.87
CA SER A 6 15.11 -75.79 15.96
C SER A 6 15.01 -74.38 15.36
N LYS A 7 15.77 -73.43 15.93
CA LYS A 7 15.92 -72.09 15.36
C LYS A 7 16.88 -72.13 14.17
N VAL A 8 16.35 -72.26 12.95
CA VAL A 8 17.11 -72.04 11.72
C VAL A 8 17.22 -70.52 11.50
N ALA A 9 18.38 -69.95 11.83
CA ALA A 9 18.71 -68.56 11.51
C ALA A 9 18.88 -68.41 9.99
N ARG A 10 17.93 -67.74 9.33
CA ARG A 10 18.03 -67.42 7.90
C ARG A 10 19.10 -66.36 7.70
N LYS A 11 20.23 -66.74 7.09
CA LYS A 11 21.28 -65.79 6.70
C LYS A 11 20.78 -64.96 5.52
N LEU A 12 20.82 -63.64 5.64
CA LEU A 12 20.55 -62.74 4.51
C LEU A 12 21.67 -62.89 3.45
N PRO A 13 21.33 -62.80 2.15
CA PRO A 13 22.34 -62.83 1.09
C PRO A 13 23.23 -61.58 1.18
N THR A 14 24.54 -61.79 1.35
CA THR A 14 25.54 -60.71 1.42
C THR A 14 26.08 -60.30 0.05
N LYS A 15 25.72 -61.01 -1.02
CA LYS A 15 26.14 -60.70 -2.39
C LYS A 15 24.94 -60.16 -3.19
N PRO A 16 25.04 -58.95 -3.78
CA PRO A 16 23.98 -58.40 -4.61
C PRO A 16 23.78 -59.28 -5.85
N ARG A 17 22.52 -59.59 -6.16
CA ARG A 17 22.15 -60.39 -7.34
C ARG A 17 22.40 -59.54 -8.59
N PRO A 18 23.06 -60.05 -9.64
CA PRO A 18 23.44 -59.24 -10.80
C PRO A 18 22.24 -58.66 -11.56
N GLU A 19 21.06 -59.26 -11.43
CA GLU A 19 19.84 -58.79 -12.10
C GLU A 19 19.27 -57.49 -11.53
N THR A 20 19.57 -57.15 -10.27
CA THR A 20 19.11 -55.89 -9.65
C THR A 20 20.03 -54.70 -9.95
N LEU A 21 21.21 -54.92 -10.52
CA LEU A 21 22.17 -53.86 -10.89
C LEU A 21 21.80 -53.12 -12.18
N LYS A 22 20.89 -53.67 -13.00
CA LYS A 22 20.45 -53.04 -14.26
C LYS A 22 19.41 -51.92 -14.06
N ASN A 23 18.79 -51.86 -12.88
CA ASN A 23 17.73 -50.90 -12.53
C ASN A 23 18.13 -50.00 -11.35
N THR A 24 19.42 -49.72 -11.20
CA THR A 24 19.86 -48.68 -10.27
C THR A 24 19.46 -47.31 -10.87
N PRO A 25 18.64 -46.51 -10.17
CA PRO A 25 18.39 -45.14 -10.62
C PRO A 25 19.73 -44.40 -10.60
N LYS A 26 20.22 -44.01 -11.79
CA LYS A 26 21.49 -43.31 -11.94
C LYS A 26 21.45 -41.89 -11.37
N GLU A 27 20.26 -41.33 -11.22
CA GLU A 27 20.08 -39.96 -10.79
C GLU A 27 18.95 -39.91 -9.76
N SER A 28 19.29 -39.42 -8.57
CA SER A 28 18.31 -39.09 -7.55
C SER A 28 17.97 -37.60 -7.70
N PRO A 29 16.71 -37.16 -7.54
CA PRO A 29 16.37 -35.73 -7.64
C PRO A 29 17.12 -34.86 -6.63
N SER A 30 17.70 -35.46 -5.59
CA SER A 30 18.63 -34.82 -4.65
C SER A 30 19.99 -34.43 -5.23
N THR A 31 20.44 -35.03 -6.35
CA THR A 31 21.66 -34.62 -7.06
C THR A 31 21.39 -33.58 -8.16
N VAL A 32 20.13 -33.38 -8.56
CA VAL A 32 19.72 -32.36 -9.54
C VAL A 32 19.56 -30.98 -8.90
N GLY A 33 19.35 -30.91 -7.58
CA GLY A 33 19.25 -29.64 -6.84
C GLY A 33 20.52 -28.78 -6.91
N LEU A 34 21.70 -29.39 -7.14
CA LEU A 34 22.93 -28.65 -7.39
C LEU A 34 23.03 -28.11 -8.82
N MET A 35 22.40 -28.75 -9.82
CA MET A 35 22.47 -28.32 -11.22
C MET A 35 21.42 -27.27 -11.60
N ALA A 36 20.34 -27.13 -10.82
CA ALA A 36 19.34 -26.09 -11.06
C ALA A 36 19.87 -24.67 -10.76
N ASN A 37 20.88 -24.54 -9.88
CA ASN A 37 21.50 -23.26 -9.52
C ASN A 37 22.78 -22.95 -10.30
N THR A 38 23.36 -23.90 -11.06
CA THR A 38 24.61 -23.69 -11.80
C THR A 38 24.47 -22.83 -13.06
N ALA A 39 23.25 -22.45 -13.46
CA ALA A 39 23.05 -21.59 -14.62
C ALA A 39 23.55 -20.15 -14.43
N SER A 40 23.84 -19.70 -13.20
CA SER A 40 24.27 -18.32 -12.92
C SER A 40 25.67 -18.15 -12.31
N GLU A 41 26.30 -19.22 -11.83
CA GLU A 41 27.54 -19.09 -11.03
C GLU A 41 28.83 -19.05 -11.87
N PHE A 42 28.81 -19.59 -13.10
CA PHE A 42 29.95 -19.54 -14.01
C PHE A 42 29.67 -18.57 -15.16
N LYS A 43 30.13 -17.32 -15.01
CA LYS A 43 30.32 -16.43 -16.16
C LYS A 43 31.45 -16.99 -17.01
N THR A 44 31.09 -17.78 -18.01
CA THR A 44 32.02 -18.18 -19.07
C THR A 44 32.39 -16.95 -19.89
N GLU A 45 33.58 -16.95 -20.51
CA GLU A 45 34.11 -15.84 -21.31
C GLU A 45 33.11 -15.35 -22.38
N PHE A 46 32.34 -16.29 -22.94
CA PHE A 46 31.22 -16.02 -23.84
C PHE A 46 30.11 -15.13 -23.23
N ILE A 47 29.73 -15.35 -21.96
CA ILE A 47 28.70 -14.56 -21.27
C ILE A 47 29.20 -13.15 -20.97
N GLU A 48 30.50 -12.98 -20.74
CA GLU A 48 31.10 -11.65 -20.51
C GLU A 48 31.21 -10.82 -21.78
N GLU A 49 31.47 -11.46 -22.93
CA GLU A 49 31.44 -10.83 -24.25
C GLU A 49 30.02 -10.45 -24.65
N GLU A 50 29.06 -11.34 -24.45
CA GLU A 50 27.63 -11.11 -24.73
C GLU A 50 27.06 -9.99 -23.86
N GLY A 51 27.45 -9.90 -22.59
CA GLY A 51 27.04 -8.81 -21.69
C GLY A 51 27.59 -7.42 -22.06
N ARG A 52 28.59 -7.35 -22.95
CA ARG A 52 29.13 -6.09 -23.50
C ARG A 52 28.49 -5.70 -24.83
N ASP A 53 27.64 -6.54 -25.41
CA ASP A 53 26.97 -6.25 -26.68
C ASP A 53 25.84 -5.22 -26.49
N PRO A 54 25.96 -4.00 -27.06
CA PRO A 54 24.92 -2.99 -26.98
C PRO A 54 23.62 -3.39 -27.70
N GLN A 55 23.66 -4.40 -28.58
CA GLN A 55 22.49 -4.91 -29.32
C GLN A 55 21.88 -6.18 -28.70
N LEU A 56 22.42 -6.68 -27.59
CA LEU A 56 21.93 -7.89 -26.92
C LEU A 56 20.43 -7.82 -26.62
N HIS A 57 19.95 -6.68 -26.12
CA HIS A 57 18.54 -6.51 -25.80
C HIS A 57 17.62 -6.51 -27.02
N GLU A 58 18.09 -6.06 -28.19
CA GLU A 58 17.34 -6.13 -29.44
C GLU A 58 17.29 -7.57 -29.96
N ASN A 59 18.41 -8.29 -29.87
CA ASN A 59 18.52 -9.70 -30.25
C ASN A 59 17.61 -10.59 -29.36
N LEU A 60 17.60 -10.38 -28.03
CA LEU A 60 16.72 -11.11 -27.11
C LEU A 60 15.23 -10.82 -27.36
N LYS A 61 14.88 -9.57 -27.72
CA LYS A 61 13.51 -9.22 -28.12
C LYS A 61 13.11 -9.91 -29.43
N SER A 62 14.04 -10.08 -30.36
CA SER A 62 13.79 -10.74 -31.65
C SER A 62 13.54 -12.26 -31.51
N LEU A 63 14.16 -12.91 -30.52
CA LEU A 63 14.00 -14.34 -30.25
C LEU A 63 12.63 -14.70 -29.65
N GLY A 64 11.97 -13.74 -29.00
CA GLY A 64 10.65 -13.94 -28.39
C GLY A 64 10.65 -14.90 -27.19
N PRO A 65 9.48 -15.12 -26.56
CA PRO A 65 9.37 -16.01 -25.42
C PRO A 65 9.61 -17.46 -25.83
N VAL A 66 10.65 -18.08 -25.25
CA VAL A 66 10.95 -19.49 -25.47
C VAL A 66 9.90 -20.35 -24.79
N THR A 67 9.14 -21.09 -25.61
CA THR A 67 8.17 -22.08 -25.11
C THR A 67 8.93 -23.34 -24.73
N VAL A 68 9.16 -23.54 -23.44
CA VAL A 68 9.74 -24.79 -22.93
C VAL A 68 8.64 -25.86 -22.95
N PRO A 69 8.80 -26.97 -23.69
CA PRO A 69 7.81 -28.03 -23.67
C PRO A 69 7.73 -28.60 -22.25
N PRO A 70 6.53 -28.79 -21.69
CA PRO A 70 6.39 -29.32 -20.33
C PRO A 70 6.96 -30.73 -20.29
N THR A 71 8.02 -30.92 -19.51
CA THR A 71 8.59 -32.25 -19.27
C THR A 71 7.55 -33.06 -18.49
N ILE A 72 6.84 -33.96 -19.18
CA ILE A 72 5.89 -34.88 -18.55
C ILE A 72 6.68 -35.96 -17.82
N THR A 73 7.13 -35.63 -16.62
CA THR A 73 7.78 -36.60 -15.73
C THR A 73 6.71 -37.58 -15.25
N LYS A 74 6.82 -38.86 -15.64
CA LYS A 74 5.94 -39.92 -15.14
C LYS A 74 6.16 -40.12 -13.64
N MET A 75 5.29 -39.54 -12.85
CA MET A 75 5.32 -39.58 -11.41
C MET A 75 4.73 -40.91 -10.89
N ARG A 76 5.41 -41.55 -9.94
CA ARG A 76 4.96 -42.76 -9.24
C ARG A 76 3.67 -42.51 -8.44
N THR A 77 2.64 -43.32 -8.65
CA THR A 77 1.31 -43.17 -8.03
C THR A 77 1.21 -43.70 -6.58
N THR A 78 2.31 -43.72 -5.85
CA THR A 78 2.30 -44.14 -4.43
C THR A 78 1.65 -43.06 -3.56
N ASP A 79 0.89 -43.49 -2.56
CA ASP A 79 0.05 -42.63 -1.70
C ASP A 79 0.81 -41.45 -1.07
N THR A 80 2.07 -41.67 -0.66
CA THR A 80 2.95 -40.62 -0.14
C THR A 80 3.29 -39.55 -1.16
N MET A 81 3.44 -39.92 -2.43
CA MET A 81 3.77 -38.97 -3.49
C MET A 81 2.54 -38.22 -3.98
N LEU A 82 1.36 -38.85 -3.98
CA LEU A 82 0.09 -38.17 -4.23
C LEU A 82 -0.16 -37.06 -3.20
N LYS A 83 0.15 -37.32 -1.93
CA LYS A 83 0.09 -36.29 -0.87
C LYS A 83 1.00 -35.10 -1.16
N ILE A 84 2.25 -35.35 -1.57
CA ILE A 84 3.21 -34.29 -1.93
C ILE A 84 2.71 -33.51 -3.14
N MET A 85 2.15 -34.18 -4.15
CA MET A 85 1.58 -33.52 -5.32
C MET A 85 0.41 -32.62 -4.95
N ASN A 86 -0.52 -33.11 -4.12
CA ASN A 86 -1.67 -32.32 -3.69
C ASN A 86 -1.22 -31.09 -2.89
N GLN A 87 -0.18 -31.22 -2.06
CA GLN A 87 0.39 -30.08 -1.34
C GLN A 87 1.06 -29.07 -2.27
N ARG A 88 1.80 -29.52 -3.29
CA ARG A 88 2.41 -28.62 -4.29
C ARG A 88 1.36 -27.90 -5.12
N LYS A 89 0.33 -28.62 -5.58
CA LYS A 89 -0.78 -28.04 -6.32
C LYS A 89 -1.53 -26.99 -5.49
N GLN A 90 -1.77 -27.27 -4.21
CA GLN A 90 -2.36 -26.29 -3.29
C GLN A 90 -1.46 -25.07 -3.05
N ALA A 91 -0.13 -25.24 -3.05
CA ALA A 91 0.80 -24.13 -2.92
C ALA A 91 0.79 -23.24 -4.18
N GLU A 92 0.85 -23.84 -5.37
CA GLU A 92 0.73 -23.11 -6.65
C GLU A 92 -0.62 -22.40 -6.79
N GLU A 93 -1.73 -23.07 -6.45
CA GLU A 93 -3.07 -22.44 -6.45
C GLU A 93 -3.16 -21.27 -5.46
N LYS A 94 -2.50 -21.36 -4.31
CA LYS A 94 -2.41 -20.25 -3.36
C LYS A 94 -1.57 -19.11 -3.91
N GLU A 95 -0.40 -19.38 -4.47
CA GLU A 95 0.46 -18.33 -5.05
C GLU A 95 -0.21 -17.62 -6.24
N LEU A 96 -0.90 -18.36 -7.10
CA LEU A 96 -1.72 -17.79 -8.17
C LEU A 96 -2.92 -16.99 -7.61
N GLY A 97 -3.51 -17.46 -6.51
CA GLY A 97 -4.59 -16.77 -5.80
C GLY A 97 -4.17 -15.43 -5.17
N TRP A 98 -2.90 -15.25 -4.79
CA TRP A 98 -2.38 -13.97 -4.28
C TRP A 98 -2.31 -12.89 -5.38
N HIS A 99 -2.22 -13.31 -6.64
CA HIS A 99 -2.20 -12.41 -7.80
C HIS A 99 -3.59 -12.16 -8.40
N THR A 100 -4.59 -12.95 -8.04
CA THR A 100 -5.99 -12.60 -8.34
C THR A 100 -6.45 -11.52 -7.38
N VAL A 101 -7.04 -10.46 -7.94
CA VAL A 101 -7.62 -9.32 -7.23
C VAL A 101 -8.58 -9.84 -6.15
N SER A 102 -8.10 -10.05 -4.93
CA SER A 102 -8.96 -10.29 -3.78
C SER A 102 -9.70 -9.00 -3.47
N ASP A 103 -10.92 -9.09 -2.94
CA ASP A 103 -11.66 -7.92 -2.42
C ASP A 103 -10.89 -7.18 -1.30
N GLU A 104 -9.81 -7.78 -0.79
CA GLU A 104 -8.91 -7.23 0.24
C GLU A 104 -7.73 -6.42 -0.35
N ASN A 105 -7.55 -6.43 -1.67
CA ASN A 105 -6.47 -5.71 -2.34
C ASN A 105 -6.94 -4.30 -2.77
N ILE A 106 -6.28 -3.27 -2.24
CA ILE A 106 -6.52 -1.88 -2.64
C ILE A 106 -5.66 -1.51 -3.85
N SER A 107 -6.27 -0.85 -4.84
CA SER A 107 -5.50 -0.29 -5.97
C SER A 107 -4.64 0.89 -5.50
N ILE A 108 -3.50 1.10 -6.16
CA ILE A 108 -2.59 2.20 -5.84
C ILE A 108 -3.30 3.56 -5.99
N ASP A 109 -4.14 3.72 -7.00
CA ASP A 109 -4.92 4.95 -7.22
C ASP A 109 -5.93 5.21 -6.11
N SER A 110 -6.55 4.15 -5.60
CA SER A 110 -7.49 4.20 -4.47
C SER A 110 -6.75 4.61 -3.19
N LEU A 111 -5.58 4.02 -2.94
CA LEU A 111 -4.71 4.38 -1.82
C LEU A 111 -4.25 5.84 -1.91
N PHE A 112 -3.83 6.29 -3.10
CA PHE A 112 -3.44 7.67 -3.34
C PHE A 112 -4.60 8.64 -3.06
N THR A 113 -5.81 8.29 -3.52
CA THR A 113 -7.02 9.08 -3.28
C THR A 113 -7.34 9.15 -1.79
N LEU A 114 -7.20 8.04 -1.05
CA LEU A 114 -7.38 7.99 0.40
C LEU A 114 -6.37 8.91 1.12
N MET A 115 -5.11 8.88 0.71
CA MET A 115 -4.06 9.77 1.25
C MET A 115 -4.30 11.26 0.94
N GLU A 116 -4.77 11.59 -0.26
CA GLU A 116 -5.15 12.97 -0.60
C GLU A 116 -6.39 13.45 0.15
N GLN A 117 -7.35 12.57 0.42
CA GLN A 117 -8.47 12.90 1.30
C GLN A 117 -8.00 13.19 2.72
N ARG A 118 -7.09 12.37 3.26
CA ARG A 118 -6.51 12.58 4.60
C ARG A 118 -5.85 13.95 4.72
N LYS A 119 -5.08 14.38 3.71
CA LYS A 119 -4.38 15.66 3.69
C LYS A 119 -5.30 16.88 3.90
N ARG A 120 -6.58 16.76 3.57
CA ARG A 120 -7.59 17.84 3.70
C ARG A 120 -8.30 17.85 5.05
N LEU A 121 -8.21 16.77 5.82
CA LEU A 121 -8.87 16.65 7.12
C LEU A 121 -8.12 17.44 8.19
N GLN A 122 -8.85 18.04 9.12
CA GLN A 122 -8.26 18.72 10.27
C GLN A 122 -7.72 17.69 11.29
N PRO A 123 -6.85 18.12 12.23
CA PRO A 123 -6.34 17.23 13.26
C PRO A 123 -7.47 16.54 14.04
N GLY A 124 -7.38 15.21 14.18
CA GLY A 124 -8.36 14.41 14.91
C GLY A 124 -9.68 14.17 14.18
N GLU A 125 -9.91 14.74 12.99
CA GLU A 125 -11.13 14.44 12.23
C GLU A 125 -11.16 13.03 11.68
N ILE A 126 -10.01 12.49 11.32
CA ILE A 126 -9.90 11.12 10.83
C ILE A 126 -10.25 10.07 11.91
N ASP A 127 -10.11 10.46 13.18
CA ASP A 127 -10.44 9.63 14.33
C ASP A 127 -11.96 9.65 14.63
N LYS A 128 -12.73 10.53 14.00
CA LYS A 128 -14.19 10.58 14.13
C LYS A 128 -14.79 9.29 13.54
N PRO A 129 -15.69 8.60 14.27
CA PRO A 129 -16.21 7.29 13.86
C PRO A 129 -16.96 7.36 12.53
N GLU A 130 -17.69 8.45 12.28
CA GLU A 130 -18.45 8.66 11.04
C GLU A 130 -17.55 8.68 9.80
N ILE A 131 -16.47 9.46 9.87
CA ILE A 131 -15.52 9.60 8.75
C ILE A 131 -14.78 8.28 8.55
N ARG A 132 -14.37 7.63 9.64
CA ARG A 132 -13.67 6.35 9.58
C ARG A 132 -14.54 5.27 8.95
N GLN A 133 -15.80 5.15 9.35
CA GLN A 133 -16.75 4.21 8.74
C GLN A 133 -16.98 4.51 7.26
N ALA A 134 -17.10 5.77 6.87
CA ALA A 134 -17.25 6.16 5.47
C ALA A 134 -16.02 5.76 4.62
N LEU A 135 -14.81 5.88 5.16
CA LEU A 135 -13.58 5.45 4.49
C LEU A 135 -13.50 3.93 4.34
N LEU A 136 -13.83 3.17 5.39
CA LEU A 136 -13.83 1.72 5.36
C LEU A 136 -14.83 1.19 4.32
N GLN A 137 -16.03 1.76 4.25
CA GLN A 137 -17.04 1.38 3.26
C GLN A 137 -16.64 1.76 1.84
N LYS A 138 -16.11 2.97 1.64
CA LYS A 138 -15.74 3.47 0.31
C LYS A 138 -14.61 2.65 -0.33
N TYR A 139 -13.62 2.28 0.49
CA TYR A 139 -12.40 1.63 -0.01
C TYR A 139 -12.33 0.14 0.31
N LYS A 140 -13.36 -0.43 0.97
CA LYS A 140 -13.44 -1.83 1.38
C LYS A 140 -12.20 -2.31 2.17
N ILE A 141 -11.69 -1.45 3.06
CA ILE A 141 -10.50 -1.74 3.87
C ILE A 141 -10.94 -2.19 5.26
N ASP A 142 -10.17 -3.07 5.89
CA ASP A 142 -10.33 -3.42 7.29
C ASP A 142 -9.81 -2.31 8.24
N GLU A 143 -10.42 -2.20 9.42
CA GLU A 143 -10.09 -1.18 10.41
C GLU A 143 -8.63 -1.21 10.91
N PRO A 144 -8.06 -2.37 11.30
CA PRO A 144 -6.65 -2.47 11.67
C PRO A 144 -5.73 -2.06 10.52
N THR A 145 -6.03 -2.47 9.29
CA THR A 145 -5.20 -2.12 8.12
C THR A 145 -5.19 -0.62 7.88
N LEU A 146 -6.35 0.04 7.96
CA LEU A 146 -6.44 1.50 7.86
C LEU A 146 -5.63 2.18 8.97
N SER A 147 -5.70 1.68 10.21
CA SER A 147 -4.96 2.25 11.34
C SER A 147 -3.44 2.15 11.18
N ILE A 148 -2.96 1.01 10.67
CA ILE A 148 -1.55 0.78 10.37
C ILE A 148 -1.10 1.74 9.27
N LEU A 149 -1.91 1.87 8.22
CA LEU A 149 -1.59 2.72 7.08
C LEU A 149 -1.48 4.19 7.50
N LEU A 150 -2.43 4.70 8.28
CA LEU A 150 -2.40 6.08 8.77
C LEU A 150 -1.25 6.35 9.75
N LYS A 151 -0.80 5.33 10.48
CA LYS A 151 0.31 5.45 11.42
C LYS A 151 1.67 5.54 10.73
N TYR A 152 1.91 4.73 9.70
CA TYR A 152 3.24 4.62 9.08
C TYR A 152 3.43 5.49 7.84
N TYR A 153 2.38 5.78 7.09
CA TYR A 153 2.49 6.68 5.94
C TYR A 153 2.38 8.12 6.41
N ASN A 154 3.45 8.89 6.18
CA ASN A 154 3.43 10.30 6.47
C ASN A 154 3.06 11.10 5.22
N THR A 155 2.12 12.03 5.35
CA THR A 155 1.61 12.85 4.25
C THR A 155 1.61 14.30 4.68
N MET A 156 1.84 15.23 3.76
CA MET A 156 1.62 16.65 4.04
C MET A 156 0.16 16.86 4.49
N ALA A 157 -0.05 17.78 5.42
CA ALA A 157 -1.37 18.26 5.84
C ALA A 157 -1.62 19.67 5.30
N ILE A 158 -2.85 19.96 4.91
CA ILE A 158 -3.25 21.29 4.47
C ILE A 158 -3.77 22.08 5.67
N MET A 159 -3.21 23.27 5.89
CA MET A 159 -3.67 24.20 6.92
C MET A 159 -4.99 24.89 6.52
N PRO A 160 -5.81 25.32 7.49
CA PRO A 160 -6.96 26.16 7.19
C PRO A 160 -6.52 27.45 6.48
N PRO A 161 -7.30 27.97 5.52
CA PRO A 161 -6.96 29.18 4.80
C PRO A 161 -6.85 30.36 5.77
N ALA A 162 -5.83 31.19 5.57
CA ALA A 162 -5.73 32.47 6.28
C ALA A 162 -6.77 33.44 5.69
N ILE A 163 -7.51 34.14 6.55
CA ILE A 163 -8.58 35.07 6.11
C ILE A 163 -8.02 36.29 5.37
N ASP A 164 -6.74 36.59 5.59
CA ASP A 164 -6.05 37.70 4.93
C ASP A 164 -5.75 37.41 3.45
N ASP A 165 -5.72 36.14 3.05
CA ASP A 165 -5.46 35.73 1.66
C ASP A 165 -6.73 35.80 0.82
N LYS A 166 -6.79 36.78 -0.09
CA LYS A 166 -7.91 36.96 -1.04
C LYS A 166 -8.13 35.77 -1.96
N GLU A 167 -7.11 34.94 -2.15
CA GLU A 167 -7.13 33.76 -3.01
C GLU A 167 -7.35 32.45 -2.22
N GLU A 168 -7.62 32.52 -0.91
CA GLU A 168 -7.85 31.36 -0.04
C GLU A 168 -6.74 30.30 -0.12
N ARG A 169 -5.50 30.74 -0.35
CA ARG A 169 -4.35 29.85 -0.48
C ARG A 169 -4.16 29.09 0.82
N ARG A 170 -3.92 27.79 0.70
CA ARG A 170 -3.71 26.91 1.85
C ARG A 170 -2.26 26.45 1.88
N MET A 171 -1.64 26.60 3.05
CA MET A 171 -0.27 26.17 3.27
C MET A 171 -0.22 24.66 3.51
N GLY A 172 0.62 23.96 2.75
CA GLY A 172 0.95 22.56 3.02
C GLY A 172 2.07 22.49 4.06
N VAL A 173 1.85 21.75 5.14
CA VAL A 173 2.84 21.53 6.21
C VAL A 173 3.15 20.04 6.28
N TRP A 174 4.44 19.70 6.33
CA TRP A 174 4.87 18.34 6.62
C TRP A 174 4.77 18.08 8.12
N VAL A 175 3.83 17.21 8.51
CA VAL A 175 3.55 16.92 9.91
C VAL A 175 4.48 15.81 10.39
N MET A 176 5.38 16.12 11.31
CA MET A 176 6.22 15.11 11.96
C MET A 176 5.65 14.68 13.31
N ASP A 177 4.91 15.59 13.98
CA ASP A 177 4.23 15.34 15.25
C ASP A 177 2.78 15.86 15.18
N LYS A 178 1.83 15.03 15.64
CA LYS A 178 0.40 15.38 15.70
C LYS A 178 0.17 16.58 16.61
N VAL A 179 0.90 16.68 17.71
CA VAL A 179 0.72 17.75 18.71
C VAL A 179 1.13 19.11 18.16
N ASP A 180 2.25 19.17 17.44
CA ASP A 180 2.72 20.40 16.79
C ASP A 180 1.71 20.87 15.74
N TRP A 181 1.22 19.96 14.89
CA TRP A 181 0.19 20.28 13.90
C TRP A 181 -1.09 20.81 14.51
N GLU A 182 -1.59 20.19 15.59
CA GLU A 182 -2.75 20.70 16.34
C GLU A 182 -2.52 22.12 16.88
N SER A 183 -1.30 22.39 17.37
CA SER A 183 -0.95 23.70 17.89
C SER A 183 -0.95 24.77 16.80
N GLN A 184 -0.40 24.46 15.62
CA GLN A 184 -0.34 25.36 14.47
C GLN A 184 -1.75 25.65 13.94
N VAL A 185 -2.60 24.62 13.82
CA VAL A 185 -3.99 24.79 13.37
C VAL A 185 -4.74 25.72 14.33
N ARG A 186 -4.61 25.50 15.64
CA ARG A 186 -5.21 26.38 16.65
C ARG A 186 -4.72 27.82 16.57
N GLN A 187 -3.44 28.05 16.26
CA GLN A 187 -2.90 29.41 16.10
C GLN A 187 -3.53 30.11 14.90
N VAL A 188 -3.64 29.42 13.76
CA VAL A 188 -4.29 29.96 12.56
C VAL A 188 -5.76 30.26 12.83
N ASP A 189 -6.47 29.36 13.51
CA ASP A 189 -7.88 29.56 13.85
C ASP A 189 -8.09 30.74 14.80
N ARG A 190 -7.22 30.92 15.80
CA ARG A 190 -7.25 32.09 16.70
C ARG A 190 -7.04 33.38 15.93
N ARG A 191 -5.99 33.44 15.09
CA ARG A 191 -5.73 34.59 14.22
C ARG A 191 -6.93 34.90 13.34
N ASN A 192 -7.52 33.87 12.72
CA ASN A 192 -8.69 33.98 11.87
C ASN A 192 -9.93 34.49 12.66
N ALA A 193 -10.14 34.05 13.89
CA ALA A 193 -11.22 34.53 14.74
C ALA A 193 -11.04 36.01 15.12
N GLU A 194 -9.82 36.44 15.43
CA GLU A 194 -9.49 37.84 15.73
C GLU A 194 -9.74 38.75 14.53
N ILE A 195 -9.30 38.35 13.33
CA ILE A 195 -9.55 39.10 12.09
C ILE A 195 -11.06 39.17 11.78
N LYS A 196 -11.80 38.09 11.98
CA LYS A 196 -13.27 38.10 11.82
C LYS A 196 -13.93 39.08 12.78
N LYS A 197 -13.50 39.07 14.05
CA LYS A 197 -14.04 39.96 15.08
C LYS A 197 -13.74 41.43 14.78
N SER A 198 -12.49 41.76 14.44
CA SER A 198 -12.10 43.12 14.08
C SER A 198 -12.84 43.61 12.83
N ARG A 199 -13.04 42.76 11.83
CA ARG A 199 -13.84 43.08 10.64
C ARG A 199 -15.31 43.34 10.97
N GLN A 200 -15.89 42.58 11.91
CA GLN A 200 -17.26 42.80 12.37
C GLN A 200 -17.41 44.09 13.19
N GLU A 201 -16.43 44.42 14.02
CA GLU A 201 -16.40 45.68 14.78
C GLU A 201 -16.27 46.88 13.84
N ALA A 202 -15.35 46.84 12.87
CA ALA A 202 -15.21 47.88 11.85
C ALA A 202 -16.49 48.08 11.02
N LEU A 203 -17.22 47.00 10.70
CA LEU A 203 -18.52 47.08 10.03
C LEU A 203 -19.59 47.73 10.91
N LYS A 204 -19.60 47.47 12.22
CA LYS A 204 -20.52 48.11 13.16
C LYS A 204 -20.24 49.60 13.29
N ASP A 205 -18.97 49.98 13.41
CA ASP A 205 -18.55 51.37 13.55
C ASP A 205 -18.88 52.18 12.28
N ASN A 206 -18.62 51.62 11.09
CA ASN A 206 -18.98 52.25 9.82
C ASN A 206 -20.51 52.40 9.67
N ASN A 207 -21.29 51.40 10.08
CA ASN A 207 -22.76 51.50 10.07
C ASN A 207 -23.29 52.53 11.08
N GLN A 208 -22.62 52.73 12.22
CA GLN A 208 -23.00 53.78 13.18
C GLN A 208 -22.64 55.18 12.65
N ALA A 209 -21.46 55.34 12.04
CA ALA A 209 -21.06 56.60 11.40
C ALA A 209 -22.05 57.00 10.28
N MET A 210 -22.40 56.06 9.40
CA MET A 210 -23.41 56.28 8.35
C MET A 210 -24.78 56.70 8.90
N LYS A 211 -25.19 56.18 10.07
CA LYS A 211 -26.45 56.58 10.71
C LYS A 211 -26.38 57.99 11.30
N GLN A 212 -25.25 58.33 11.93
CA GLN A 212 -25.05 59.68 12.47
C GLN A 212 -24.96 60.73 11.36
N ASP A 213 -24.29 60.41 10.25
CA ASP A 213 -24.18 61.31 9.11
C ASP A 213 -25.54 61.54 8.44
N LYS A 214 -26.36 60.50 8.27
CA LYS A 214 -27.75 60.64 7.82
C LYS A 214 -28.58 61.48 8.77
N SER A 215 -28.47 61.24 10.08
CA SER A 215 -29.18 62.04 11.09
C SER A 215 -28.79 63.53 11.04
N LYS A 216 -27.50 63.84 10.81
CA LYS A 216 -27.03 65.23 10.68
C LYS A 216 -27.49 65.87 9.38
N GLN A 217 -27.50 65.11 8.28
CA GLN A 217 -28.04 65.58 7.00
C GLN A 217 -29.54 65.87 7.09
N ASP A 218 -30.31 64.99 7.75
CA ASP A 218 -31.75 65.18 7.96
C ASP A 218 -32.05 66.39 8.85
N GLN A 219 -31.24 66.62 9.90
CA GLN A 219 -31.34 67.83 10.73
C GLN A 219 -31.00 69.10 9.94
N ALA A 220 -29.89 69.10 9.19
CA ALA A 220 -29.49 70.24 8.37
C ALA A 220 -30.52 70.58 7.28
N LEU A 221 -31.15 69.56 6.69
CA LEU A 221 -32.27 69.76 5.76
C LEU A 221 -33.47 70.39 6.46
N LYS A 222 -33.80 69.94 7.67
CA LYS A 222 -34.94 70.47 8.43
C LYS A 222 -34.75 71.94 8.80
N ASP A 223 -33.57 72.31 9.26
CA ASP A 223 -33.25 73.69 9.64
C ASP A 223 -33.34 74.65 8.43
N LEU A 224 -32.98 74.19 7.23
CA LEU A 224 -33.08 75.00 5.99
C LEU A 224 -34.52 75.32 5.57
N PHE A 225 -35.50 74.51 5.96
CA PHE A 225 -36.91 74.75 5.62
C PHE A 225 -37.67 75.48 6.73
N ASP A 226 -37.25 75.33 8.00
CA ASP A 226 -37.87 76.00 9.14
C ASP A 226 -37.49 77.51 9.24
N GLU A 227 -36.37 77.96 8.65
CA GLU A 227 -35.98 79.40 8.58
C GLU A 227 -36.72 80.22 7.50
N SER A 228 -37.70 79.65 6.78
CA SER A 228 -38.34 80.29 5.61
C SER A 228 -39.70 80.95 5.85
N TYR A 229 -40.10 81.22 7.09
CA TYR A 229 -41.38 81.88 7.44
C TYR A 229 -41.22 83.15 8.28
#